data_AF-A0A2V4C176-F1
#
_entry.id   AF-A0A2V4C176-F1
#
_cell.length_a   1.000
_cell.length_b   1.000
_cell.length_c   1.000
_cell.angle_alpha   90.00
_cell.angle_beta   90.00
_cell.angle_gamma   90.00
#
_symmetry.space_group_name_H-M   'P 1'
#
loop_
_entity.id
_entity.type
_entity.pdbx_description
1 polymer ?
#
loop_
_entity_poly.entity_id
_entity_poly.type
_entity_poly.pdbx_seq_one_letter_code
_entity_poly.pdbx_strand_id
1 'polypeptide(L)'
;MKTLFQILLLLPILNIAQVSPNVSKRYPAHIIYKIDEVTSKVNLSEDQQIRIAKKFIKTDSIVNAGLAAGTSADQLKNDYTIDKTFLKNILSIEEMEQYAYEMDKDNRFLIALKFTLELKLESTQINKIRQLNDSLENSPKKSTKVILQFQNRKLSTILNQNQYSQIINFSYKDESIAETKSDWARIEKLKINIPGKEQEEYQQIKDYHFNKNGYLDKKAERFEKKKQDFLSLKATLMEPPILIRAKILSDQKHANNKYASVVKFEKELDLTKNQIDTLLAKYVAFEKIIIENKENDLKGSLTPPKPLPSEFDNITKIITPEQFTKWLTLKNKNEAIKKANQSWSALESEGLTKNADKQKLMPELATYHLKLLIALEKNKNWKTSETRFLVRDVEQKKPEILVQLDAIKRSKAKSENAKNALAW
;
A
#
# COMPACT_ATOMS: atom_id res chain seq x y z
N MET A 1 38.66 -21.31 26.85
CA MET A 1 39.14 -20.19 27.67
C MET A 1 39.26 -18.97 26.78
N LYS A 2 38.49 -17.93 27.10
CA LYS A 2 38.65 -16.50 26.75
C LYS A 2 38.94 -16.12 25.29
N THR A 3 37.87 -15.85 24.55
CA THR A 3 37.71 -14.62 23.72
C THR A 3 36.25 -14.56 23.23
N LEU A 4 35.33 -14.41 24.19
CA LEU A 4 33.93 -14.08 23.96
C LEU A 4 33.65 -12.80 24.75
N PHE A 5 32.85 -11.89 24.18
CA PHE A 5 32.34 -10.65 24.78
C PHE A 5 33.33 -9.50 24.97
N GLN A 6 33.59 -8.74 23.89
CA GLN A 6 33.96 -7.32 24.02
C GLN A 6 33.58 -6.49 22.78
N ILE A 7 32.36 -6.68 22.28
CA ILE A 7 31.68 -5.65 21.48
C ILE A 7 30.50 -5.19 22.35
N LEU A 8 30.83 -4.33 23.32
CA LEU A 8 29.84 -3.56 24.05
C LEU A 8 29.17 -2.64 23.01
N LEU A 9 27.94 -3.00 22.63
CA LEU A 9 26.79 -2.10 22.55
C LEU A 9 27.14 -0.59 22.52
N LEU A 10 27.60 -0.10 21.38
CA LEU A 10 27.31 1.25 20.92
C LEU A 10 26.02 1.21 20.09
N LEU A 11 24.97 0.61 20.65
CA LEU A 11 23.63 1.04 20.28
C LEU A 11 23.52 2.46 20.85
N PRO A 12 23.13 3.48 20.07
CA PRO A 12 22.69 4.72 20.68
C PRO A 12 21.59 4.31 21.64
N ILE A 13 21.83 4.47 22.94
CA ILE A 13 20.79 4.46 23.94
C ILE A 13 19.82 5.50 23.42
N LEU A 14 18.71 5.04 22.85
CA LEU A 14 17.53 5.86 22.65
C LEU A 14 17.17 6.28 24.07
N ASN A 15 17.72 7.41 24.51
CA ASN A 15 17.29 8.08 25.72
C ASN A 15 15.82 8.38 25.47
N ILE A 16 14.97 7.48 25.96
CA ILE A 16 13.56 7.78 26.17
C ILE A 16 13.62 8.97 27.13
N ALA A 17 13.26 10.15 26.63
CA ALA A 17 13.24 11.35 27.43
C ALA A 17 12.34 11.06 28.64
N GLN A 18 12.91 11.10 29.84
CA GLN A 18 12.22 10.79 31.10
C GLN A 18 12.33 11.97 32.04
N VAL A 19 11.31 12.17 32.86
CA VAL A 19 11.35 13.17 33.93
C VAL A 19 12.46 12.80 34.90
N SER A 20 13.28 13.78 35.28
CA SER A 20 14.43 13.51 36.14
C SER A 20 13.96 13.02 37.53
N PRO A 21 14.69 12.10 38.17
CA PRO A 21 14.35 11.64 39.51
C PRO A 21 14.33 12.78 40.54
N ASN A 22 15.17 13.80 40.34
CA ASN A 22 15.23 14.96 41.23
C ASN A 22 14.00 15.85 41.10
N VAL A 23 13.51 16.05 39.87
CA VAL A 23 12.26 16.75 39.59
C VAL A 23 11.08 15.96 40.17
N SER A 24 11.03 14.66 39.91
CA SER A 24 9.97 13.75 40.37
C SER A 24 9.77 13.72 41.88
N LYS A 25 10.85 13.92 42.66
CA LYS A 25 10.80 13.94 44.13
C LYS A 25 10.42 15.31 44.72
N ARG A 26 10.61 16.40 43.97
CA ARG A 26 10.48 17.78 44.47
C ARG A 26 9.14 18.44 44.13
N TYR A 27 8.46 17.95 43.09
CA TYR A 27 7.24 18.57 42.57
C TYR A 27 6.05 17.62 42.64
N PRO A 28 4.83 18.15 42.82
CA PRO A 28 3.62 17.34 42.92
C PRO A 28 3.32 16.62 41.59
N ALA A 29 2.63 15.48 41.68
CA ALA A 29 2.40 14.57 40.55
C ALA A 29 1.72 15.23 39.34
N HIS A 30 0.80 16.19 39.54
CA HIS A 30 0.13 16.88 38.43
C HIS A 30 1.08 17.77 37.63
N ILE A 31 2.08 18.38 38.28
CA ILE A 31 3.14 19.14 37.61
C ILE A 31 4.11 18.19 36.91
N ILE A 32 4.44 17.05 37.52
CA ILE A 32 5.26 16.02 36.89
C ILE A 32 4.63 15.54 35.59
N TYR A 33 3.33 15.25 35.61
CA TYR A 33 2.57 14.87 34.42
C TYR A 33 2.66 15.93 33.31
N LYS A 34 2.60 17.21 33.68
CA LYS A 34 2.73 18.32 32.73
C LYS A 34 4.15 18.47 32.16
N ILE A 35 5.17 18.16 32.95
CA ILE A 35 6.56 18.11 32.47
C ILE A 35 6.73 16.95 31.49
N ASP A 36 6.21 15.77 31.82
CA ASP A 36 6.24 14.58 30.96
C ASP A 36 5.55 14.82 29.61
N GLU A 37 4.46 15.59 29.60
CA GLU A 37 3.78 16.04 28.38
C GLU A 37 4.73 16.80 27.42
N VAL A 38 5.71 17.54 27.94
CA VAL A 38 6.72 18.26 27.14
C VAL A 38 7.92 17.38 26.84
N THR A 39 8.40 16.62 27.83
CA THR A 39 9.55 15.72 27.72
C THR A 39 9.31 14.62 26.69
N SER A 40 8.06 14.17 26.52
CA SER A 40 7.67 13.22 25.47
C SER A 40 7.81 13.77 24.04
N LYS A 41 7.98 15.10 23.86
CA LYS A 41 8.10 15.77 22.56
C LYS A 41 9.50 16.33 22.29
N VAL A 42 10.18 16.78 23.34
CA VAL A 42 11.54 17.34 23.29
C VAL A 42 12.35 16.78 24.45
N ASN A 43 13.61 16.44 24.19
CA ASN A 43 14.52 16.06 25.26
C ASN A 43 14.87 17.28 26.13
N LEU A 44 14.44 17.29 27.39
CA LEU A 44 14.65 18.40 28.31
C LEU A 44 15.77 18.10 29.32
N SER A 45 16.68 19.04 29.51
CA SER A 45 17.58 19.04 30.66
C SER A 45 16.80 19.16 31.99
N GLU A 46 17.40 18.67 33.08
CA GLU A 46 16.80 18.80 34.42
C GLU A 46 16.47 20.27 34.76
N ASP A 47 17.35 21.22 34.41
CA ASP A 47 17.12 22.64 34.65
C ASP A 47 15.90 23.18 33.90
N GLN A 48 15.67 22.73 32.66
CA GLN A 48 14.48 23.10 31.89
C GLN A 48 13.22 22.51 32.52
N GLN A 49 13.27 21.24 32.95
CA GLN A 49 12.16 20.59 33.67
C GLN A 49 11.82 21.36 34.96
N ILE A 50 12.82 21.78 35.74
CA ILE A 50 12.65 22.62 36.94
C ILE A 50 12.01 23.98 36.59
N ARG A 51 12.44 24.62 35.49
CA ARG A 51 11.86 25.91 35.06
C ARG A 51 10.39 25.77 34.65
N ILE A 52 10.04 24.71 33.94
CA ILE A 52 8.64 24.36 33.61
C ILE A 52 7.84 24.17 34.90
N ALA A 53 8.37 23.39 35.84
CA ALA A 53 7.71 23.13 37.13
C ALA A 53 7.42 24.42 37.90
N LYS A 54 8.41 25.32 38.00
CA LYS A 54 8.26 26.63 38.66
C LYS A 54 7.21 27.50 37.97
N LYS A 55 7.13 27.47 36.65
CA LYS A 55 6.13 28.24 35.90
C LYS A 55 4.72 27.71 36.18
N PHE A 56 4.54 26.40 36.27
CA PHE A 56 3.27 25.79 36.70
C PHE A 56 2.88 26.12 38.13
N ILE A 57 3.81 26.07 39.09
CA ILE A 57 3.51 26.51 40.48
C ILE A 57 3.00 27.96 40.49
N LYS A 58 3.60 28.83 39.67
CA LYS A 58 3.15 30.22 39.54
C LYS A 58 1.75 30.30 38.93
N THR A 59 1.47 29.51 37.89
CA THR A 59 0.13 29.39 37.30
C THR A 59 -0.89 28.90 38.32
N ASP A 60 -0.60 27.84 39.09
CA ASP A 60 -1.47 27.32 40.15
C ASP A 60 -1.84 28.43 41.14
N SER A 61 -0.85 29.23 41.57
CA SER A 61 -1.07 30.37 42.47
C SER A 61 -2.00 31.43 41.88
N ILE A 62 -1.80 31.82 40.62
CA ILE A 62 -2.63 32.81 39.92
C ILE A 62 -4.07 32.30 39.75
N VAL A 63 -4.22 31.05 39.32
CA VAL A 63 -5.53 30.42 39.11
C VAL A 63 -6.27 30.30 40.43
N ASN A 64 -5.61 29.88 41.51
CA ASN A 64 -6.23 29.78 42.83
C ASN A 64 -6.72 31.15 43.33
N ALA A 65 -5.95 32.22 43.10
CA ALA A 65 -6.39 33.57 43.42
C ALA A 65 -7.60 34.01 42.57
N GLY A 66 -7.64 33.66 41.28
CA GLY A 66 -8.78 33.91 40.40
C GLY A 66 -10.05 33.15 40.82
N LEU A 67 -9.92 31.88 41.18
CA LEU A 67 -11.02 31.07 41.72
C LEU A 67 -11.55 31.66 43.02
N ALA A 68 -10.66 32.07 43.93
CA ALA A 68 -11.05 32.72 45.18
C ALA A 68 -11.76 34.06 44.96
N ALA A 69 -11.45 34.77 43.87
CA ALA A 69 -12.10 36.01 43.45
C ALA A 69 -13.41 35.78 42.67
N GLY A 70 -13.85 34.53 42.48
CA GLY A 70 -15.11 34.19 41.82
C GLY A 70 -15.04 34.05 40.29
N THR A 71 -13.85 34.07 39.69
CA THR A 71 -13.67 33.79 38.25
C THR A 71 -14.02 32.34 37.97
N SER A 72 -14.75 32.07 36.88
CA SER A 72 -15.14 30.70 36.54
C SER A 72 -13.93 29.87 36.09
N ALA A 73 -13.95 28.57 36.41
CA ALA A 73 -12.88 27.65 36.01
C ALA A 73 -12.69 27.61 34.48
N ASP A 74 -13.76 27.77 33.71
CA ASP A 74 -13.71 27.80 32.24
C ASP A 74 -12.87 28.97 31.70
N GLN A 75 -12.91 30.12 32.37
CA GLN A 75 -12.11 31.29 31.97
C GLN A 75 -10.61 31.09 32.30
N LEU A 76 -10.30 30.37 33.37
CA LEU A 76 -8.94 30.15 33.87
C LEU A 76 -8.24 28.94 33.21
N LYS A 77 -9.00 28.07 32.54
CA LYS A 77 -8.45 26.86 31.88
C LYS A 77 -7.32 27.18 30.90
N ASN A 78 -7.41 28.32 30.22
CA ASN A 78 -6.42 28.74 29.23
C ASN A 78 -5.03 29.01 29.85
N ASP A 79 -4.95 29.37 31.12
CA ASP A 79 -3.69 29.66 31.82
C ASP A 79 -2.80 28.42 32.00
N TYR A 80 -3.38 27.22 31.89
CA TYR A 80 -2.66 25.94 31.92
C TYR A 80 -2.19 25.43 30.56
N THR A 81 -2.40 26.20 29.49
CA THR A 81 -2.03 25.78 28.13
C THR A 81 -0.51 25.80 27.96
N ILE A 82 0.07 24.66 27.58
CA ILE A 82 1.49 24.58 27.22
C ILE A 82 1.65 24.98 25.75
N ASP A 83 1.68 26.28 25.51
CA ASP A 83 1.91 26.86 24.19
C ASP A 83 3.36 27.36 24.03
N LYS A 84 3.67 27.92 22.86
CA LYS A 84 4.99 28.53 22.60
C LYS A 84 5.31 29.65 23.58
N THR A 85 4.31 30.41 24.01
CA THR A 85 4.46 31.50 24.99
C THR A 85 4.86 30.97 26.36
N PHE A 86 4.30 29.83 26.75
CA PHE A 86 4.63 29.13 27.98
C PHE A 86 6.09 28.63 27.95
N LEU A 87 6.54 28.07 26.83
CA LEU A 87 7.88 27.52 26.69
C LEU A 87 8.95 28.56 26.32
N LYS A 88 8.54 29.78 25.97
CA LYS A 88 9.42 30.91 25.66
C LYS A 88 10.39 31.16 26.81
N ASN A 89 11.68 31.31 26.48
CA ASN A 89 12.81 31.48 27.41
C ASN A 89 13.18 30.23 28.24
N ILE A 90 12.52 29.09 28.02
CA ILE A 90 12.90 27.80 28.60
C ILE A 90 13.60 26.93 27.55
N LEU A 91 13.01 26.85 26.35
CA LEU A 91 13.56 26.09 25.23
C LEU A 91 14.44 26.96 24.34
N SER A 92 15.47 26.36 23.74
CA SER A 92 16.18 26.94 22.60
C SER A 92 15.24 27.05 21.39
N ILE A 93 15.70 27.75 20.34
CA ILE A 93 14.93 27.88 19.10
C ILE A 93 14.70 26.49 18.47
N GLU A 94 15.74 25.67 18.42
CA GLU A 94 15.71 24.33 17.82
C GLU A 94 14.82 23.37 18.63
N GLU A 95 14.85 23.46 19.96
CA GLU A 95 13.98 22.69 20.85
C GLU A 95 12.51 23.14 20.70
N MET A 96 12.28 24.43 20.53
CA MET A 96 10.95 24.98 20.28
C MET A 96 10.43 24.53 18.91
N GLU A 97 11.27 24.48 17.89
CA GLU A 97 10.94 23.94 16.57
C GLU A 97 10.59 22.45 16.65
N GLN A 98 11.36 21.67 17.40
CA GLN A 98 11.07 20.26 17.67
C GLN A 98 9.73 20.07 18.36
N TYR A 99 9.45 20.81 19.44
CA TYR A 99 8.16 20.71 20.13
C TYR A 99 7.00 21.06 19.20
N ALA A 100 7.13 22.16 18.44
CA ALA A 100 6.11 22.58 17.49
C ALA A 100 5.89 21.52 16.41
N TYR A 101 6.94 20.88 15.91
CA TYR A 101 6.85 19.79 14.95
C TYR A 101 6.09 18.58 15.52
N GLU A 102 6.35 18.17 16.75
CA GLU A 102 5.61 17.06 17.37
C GLU A 102 4.13 17.39 17.62
N MET A 103 3.80 18.67 17.79
CA MET A 103 2.43 19.16 17.91
C MET A 103 1.70 19.25 16.56
N ASP A 104 2.42 19.54 15.47
CA ASP A 104 1.87 19.64 14.11
C ASP A 104 2.85 19.01 13.09
N LYS A 105 2.75 17.68 12.97
CA LYS A 105 3.59 16.89 12.07
C LYS A 105 3.29 17.12 10.59
N ASP A 106 2.19 17.79 10.25
CA ASP A 106 1.82 18.12 8.88
C ASP A 106 2.38 19.47 8.42
N ASN A 107 2.87 20.30 9.34
CA ASN A 107 3.50 21.58 9.00
C ASN A 107 4.85 21.36 8.31
N ARG A 108 4.89 21.65 7.01
CA ARG A 108 6.07 21.41 6.18
C ARG A 108 7.23 22.36 6.46
N PHE A 109 6.96 23.54 7.01
CA PHE A 109 8.05 24.42 7.47
C PHE A 109 8.74 23.82 8.68
N LEU A 110 7.98 23.31 9.65
CA LEU A 110 8.53 22.65 10.83
C LEU A 110 9.26 21.35 10.47
N ILE A 111 8.78 20.60 9.49
CA ILE A 111 9.53 19.47 8.90
C ILE A 111 10.88 19.93 8.35
N ALA A 112 10.90 21.01 7.56
CA ALA A 112 12.14 21.53 6.98
C ALA A 112 13.15 21.92 8.06
N LEU A 113 12.69 22.61 9.10
CA LEU A 113 13.52 23.06 10.22
C LEU A 113 14.02 21.88 11.06
N LYS A 114 13.14 20.90 11.32
CA LYS A 114 13.50 19.67 12.02
C LYS A 114 14.63 18.90 11.32
N PHE A 115 14.53 18.74 10.01
CA PHE A 115 15.48 17.96 9.21
C PHE A 115 16.53 18.81 8.52
N THR A 116 16.91 19.94 9.14
CA THR A 116 17.87 20.91 8.59
C THR A 116 19.20 20.26 8.18
N LEU A 117 19.73 19.34 8.99
CA LEU A 117 21.01 18.67 8.74
C LEU A 117 20.92 17.69 7.59
N GLU A 118 19.84 16.88 7.54
CA GLU A 118 19.59 15.90 6.49
C GLU A 118 19.33 16.57 5.14
N LEU A 119 18.60 17.69 5.16
CA LEU A 119 18.31 18.52 3.98
C LEU A 119 19.49 19.40 3.57
N LYS A 120 20.53 19.50 4.41
CA LYS A 120 21.68 20.40 4.22
C LYS A 120 21.24 21.84 3.91
N LEU A 121 20.33 22.37 4.73
CA LEU A 121 19.81 23.73 4.51
C LEU A 121 20.87 24.77 4.84
N GLU A 122 20.96 25.81 4.01
CA GLU A 122 21.77 26.98 4.28
C GLU A 122 21.11 27.89 5.32
N SER A 123 21.90 28.64 6.09
CA SER A 123 21.37 29.58 7.11
C SER A 123 20.36 30.58 6.55
N THR A 124 20.54 31.02 5.31
CA THR A 124 19.61 31.90 4.59
C THR A 124 18.26 31.23 4.35
N GLN A 125 18.26 29.95 3.96
CA GLN A 125 17.05 29.13 3.79
C GLN A 125 16.34 28.92 5.12
N ILE A 126 17.07 28.54 6.16
CA ILE A 126 16.55 28.31 7.52
C ILE A 126 15.84 29.57 8.03
N ASN A 127 16.50 30.72 7.98
CA ASN A 127 15.93 31.99 8.46
C ASN A 127 14.67 32.39 7.69
N LYS A 128 14.65 32.17 6.37
CA LYS A 128 13.48 32.48 5.54
C LYS A 128 12.30 31.56 5.84
N ILE A 129 12.56 30.27 6.14
CA ILE A 129 11.52 29.31 6.54
C ILE A 129 10.94 29.70 7.91
N ARG A 130 11.79 30.05 8.88
CA ARG A 130 11.39 30.54 10.22
C ARG A 130 10.45 31.75 10.12
N GLN A 131 10.87 32.79 9.39
CA GLN A 131 10.06 33.99 9.17
C GLN A 131 8.68 33.69 8.57
N LEU A 132 8.62 32.77 7.61
CA LEU A 132 7.35 32.38 7.00
C LEU A 132 6.47 31.57 7.94
N ASN A 133 7.05 30.66 8.72
CA ASN A 133 6.30 29.90 9.72
C ASN A 133 5.69 30.83 10.78
N ASP A 134 6.46 31.79 11.29
CA ASP A 134 5.98 32.76 12.28
C ASP A 134 4.87 33.65 11.70
N SER A 135 4.95 34.02 10.42
CA SER A 135 3.90 34.80 9.75
C SER A 135 2.58 34.02 9.58
N LEU A 136 2.67 32.70 9.45
CA LEU A 136 1.52 31.82 9.26
C LEU A 136 0.72 31.67 10.57
N GLU A 137 1.42 31.63 11.71
CA GLU A 137 0.80 31.56 13.04
C GLU A 137 -0.01 32.81 13.39
N ASN A 138 0.36 33.96 12.81
CA ASN A 138 -0.32 35.24 13.01
C ASN A 138 -1.42 35.54 11.96
N SER A 139 -1.71 34.59 11.06
CA SER A 139 -2.71 34.76 9.99
C SER A 139 -4.11 34.27 10.42
N PRO A 140 -5.20 34.77 9.79
CA PRO A 140 -6.55 34.26 10.03
C PRO A 140 -6.65 32.75 9.83
N LYS A 141 -7.53 32.07 10.58
CA LYS A 141 -7.76 30.62 10.48
C LYS A 141 -8.09 30.24 9.03
N LYS A 142 -7.13 29.59 8.36
CA LYS A 142 -7.29 29.01 7.02
C LYS A 142 -7.55 27.52 7.15
N SER A 143 -8.18 26.93 6.14
CA SER A 143 -8.29 25.46 6.07
C SER A 143 -6.92 24.82 5.91
N THR A 144 -6.75 23.60 6.44
CA THR A 144 -5.50 22.82 6.36
C THR A 144 -4.98 22.70 4.92
N LYS A 145 -5.89 22.49 3.96
CA LYS A 145 -5.57 22.45 2.53
C LYS A 145 -4.89 23.73 2.04
N VAL A 146 -5.44 24.90 2.38
CA VAL A 146 -4.90 26.20 1.96
C VAL A 146 -3.53 26.45 2.61
N ILE A 147 -3.36 26.04 3.87
CA ILE A 147 -2.07 26.12 4.58
C ILE A 147 -1.02 25.25 3.87
N LEU A 148 -1.33 24.00 3.58
CA LEU A 148 -0.41 23.07 2.90
C LEU A 148 -0.03 23.56 1.49
N GLN A 149 -1.00 24.06 0.72
CA GLN A 149 -0.72 24.64 -0.60
C GLN A 149 0.19 25.86 -0.52
N PHE A 150 -0.03 26.73 0.49
CA PHE A 150 0.83 27.88 0.74
C PHE A 150 2.25 27.45 1.12
N GLN A 151 2.39 26.53 2.06
CA GLN A 151 3.69 25.98 2.50
C GLN A 151 4.46 25.39 1.33
N ASN A 152 3.79 24.56 0.50
CA ASN A 152 4.38 23.98 -0.69
C ASN A 152 4.90 25.01 -1.67
N ARG A 153 4.07 25.99 -2.02
CA ARG A 153 4.45 27.07 -2.94
C ARG A 153 5.65 27.86 -2.42
N LYS A 154 5.71 28.11 -1.10
CA LYS A 154 6.82 28.86 -0.51
C LYS A 154 8.09 28.02 -0.44
N LEU A 155 8.01 26.78 0.04
CA LEU A 155 9.15 25.87 0.11
C LEU A 155 9.77 25.61 -1.26
N SER A 156 8.96 25.45 -2.32
CA SER A 156 9.49 25.27 -3.68
C SER A 156 10.24 26.48 -4.25
N THR A 157 10.10 27.66 -3.63
CA THR A 157 10.87 28.86 -4.00
C THR A 157 12.13 29.09 -3.15
N ILE A 158 12.25 28.38 -2.03
CA ILE A 158 13.37 28.50 -1.09
C ILE A 158 14.36 27.35 -1.29
N LEU A 159 13.83 26.16 -1.59
CA LEU A 159 14.57 24.92 -1.65
C LEU A 159 14.81 24.51 -3.08
N ASN A 160 15.93 23.83 -3.31
CA ASN A 160 16.14 23.14 -4.58
C ASN A 160 15.20 21.93 -4.71
N GLN A 161 15.10 21.37 -5.91
CA GLN A 161 14.18 20.27 -6.20
C GLN A 161 14.43 19.01 -5.33
N ASN A 162 15.69 18.70 -5.02
CA ASN A 162 16.04 17.55 -4.19
C ASN A 162 15.59 17.77 -2.73
N GLN A 163 15.95 18.91 -2.15
CA GLN A 163 15.53 19.32 -0.80
C GLN A 163 14.01 19.33 -0.66
N TYR A 164 13.30 19.93 -1.63
CA TYR A 164 11.85 19.96 -1.62
C TYR A 164 11.26 18.54 -1.65
N SER A 165 11.77 17.67 -2.52
CA SER A 165 11.30 16.27 -2.62
C SER A 165 11.53 15.50 -1.32
N GLN A 166 12.66 15.72 -0.64
CA GLN A 166 12.96 15.12 0.66
C GLN A 166 12.00 15.59 1.75
N ILE A 167 11.57 16.86 1.76
CA ILE A 167 10.53 17.33 2.69
C ILE A 167 9.24 16.53 2.52
N ILE A 168 8.79 16.34 1.28
CA ILE A 168 7.56 15.57 1.04
C ILE A 168 7.73 14.15 1.57
N ASN A 169 8.88 13.52 1.30
CA ASN A 169 9.19 12.20 1.85
C ASN A 169 9.16 12.17 3.39
N PHE A 170 9.67 13.21 4.06
CA PHE A 170 9.58 13.34 5.52
C PHE A 170 8.14 13.54 6.01
N SER A 171 7.27 14.26 5.28
CA SER A 171 5.85 14.41 5.61
C SER A 171 5.08 13.08 5.64
N TYR A 172 5.58 12.06 4.94
CA TYR A 172 4.98 10.73 4.88
C TYR A 172 5.83 9.66 5.57
N LYS A 173 6.87 10.05 6.35
CA LYS A 173 7.82 9.11 6.97
C LYS A 173 7.14 8.01 7.77
N ASP A 174 6.24 8.38 8.67
CA ASP A 174 5.58 7.41 9.55
C ASP A 174 4.63 6.50 8.78
N GLU A 175 3.89 7.04 7.80
CA GLU A 175 3.01 6.27 6.91
C GLU A 175 3.82 5.27 6.08
N SER A 176 4.89 5.73 5.41
CA SER A 176 5.76 4.87 4.60
C SER A 176 6.42 3.78 5.45
N ILE A 177 6.83 4.08 6.69
CA ILE A 177 7.39 3.07 7.60
C ILE A 177 6.32 2.04 8.01
N ALA A 178 5.10 2.49 8.33
CA ALA A 178 4.00 1.59 8.70
C ALA A 178 3.62 0.65 7.54
N GLU A 179 3.50 1.19 6.32
CA GLU A 179 3.25 0.40 5.10
C GLU A 179 4.38 -0.61 4.85
N THR A 180 5.64 -0.18 4.99
CA THR A 180 6.82 -1.05 4.86
C THR A 180 6.77 -2.22 5.83
N LYS A 181 6.50 -1.95 7.12
CA LYS A 181 6.41 -3.00 8.15
C LYS A 181 5.28 -3.99 7.85
N SER A 182 4.13 -3.51 7.41
CA SER A 182 2.98 -4.35 7.04
C SER A 182 3.30 -5.27 5.86
N ASP A 183 3.94 -4.73 4.82
CA ASP A 183 4.36 -5.52 3.66
C ASP A 183 5.51 -6.49 3.98
N TRP A 184 6.46 -6.08 4.82
CA TRP A 184 7.55 -6.95 5.27
C TRP A 184 7.06 -8.13 6.08
N ALA A 185 6.17 -7.91 7.06
CA ALA A 185 5.57 -8.99 7.85
C ALA A 185 4.84 -10.01 6.96
N ARG A 186 4.26 -9.57 5.84
CA ARG A 186 3.65 -10.45 4.84
C ARG A 186 4.68 -11.27 4.09
N ILE A 187 5.78 -10.66 3.67
CA ILE A 187 6.90 -11.34 3.01
C ILE A 187 7.49 -12.43 3.92
N GLU A 188 7.70 -12.12 5.20
CA GLU A 188 8.17 -13.08 6.20
C GLU A 188 7.20 -14.24 6.38
N LYS A 189 5.89 -13.96 6.47
CA LYS A 189 4.85 -15.00 6.58
C LYS A 189 4.84 -15.94 5.36
N LEU A 190 5.08 -15.39 4.17
CA LEU A 190 5.13 -16.16 2.91
C LEU A 190 6.46 -16.92 2.75
N LYS A 191 7.51 -16.54 3.50
CA LYS A 191 8.87 -17.09 3.44
C LYS A 191 9.47 -17.01 2.04
N ILE A 192 9.35 -15.85 1.40
CA ILE A 192 9.82 -15.60 0.03
C ILE A 192 11.04 -14.68 -0.05
N ASN A 193 11.48 -14.13 1.09
CA ASN A 193 12.71 -13.35 1.22
C ASN A 193 13.94 -14.21 0.93
N ILE A 194 15.01 -13.56 0.48
CA ILE A 194 16.28 -14.25 0.20
C ILE A 194 17.13 -14.26 1.49
N PRO A 195 17.55 -15.46 1.99
CA PRO A 195 18.42 -15.55 3.15
C PRO A 195 19.69 -14.71 3.00
N GLY A 196 19.97 -13.85 3.97
CA GLY A 196 21.13 -12.96 3.99
C GLY A 196 20.96 -11.65 3.20
N LYS A 197 19.77 -11.39 2.63
CA LYS A 197 19.44 -10.13 1.93
C LYS A 197 18.28 -9.37 2.57
N GLU A 198 17.84 -9.76 3.76
CA GLU A 198 16.64 -9.25 4.40
C GLU A 198 16.68 -7.73 4.59
N GLN A 199 17.83 -7.20 5.00
CA GLN A 199 18.02 -5.76 5.18
C GLN A 199 17.96 -5.00 3.84
N GLU A 200 18.52 -5.56 2.77
CA GLU A 200 18.49 -4.99 1.42
C GLU A 200 17.05 -4.95 0.90
N GLU A 201 16.33 -6.06 1.00
CA GLU A 201 14.94 -6.19 0.56
C GLU A 201 14.00 -5.27 1.37
N TYR A 202 14.16 -5.21 2.69
CA TYR A 202 13.42 -4.27 3.54
C TYR A 202 13.66 -2.82 3.12
N GLN A 203 14.91 -2.46 2.84
CA GLN A 203 15.27 -1.11 2.44
C GLN A 203 14.69 -0.76 1.06
N GLN A 204 14.69 -1.69 0.09
CA GLN A 204 14.04 -1.48 -1.22
C GLN A 204 12.53 -1.22 -1.09
N ILE A 205 11.83 -1.95 -0.22
CA ILE A 205 10.39 -1.76 0.02
C ILE A 205 10.14 -0.42 0.70
N LYS A 206 11.00 -0.07 1.66
CA LYS A 206 10.97 1.24 2.33
C LYS A 206 11.11 2.36 1.31
N ASP A 207 12.15 2.33 0.50
CA ASP A 207 12.42 3.35 -0.52
C ASP A 207 11.27 3.48 -1.52
N TYR A 208 10.66 2.36 -1.91
CA TYR A 208 9.44 2.36 -2.72
C TYR A 208 8.30 3.13 -2.05
N HIS A 209 7.97 2.86 -0.78
CA HIS A 209 6.87 3.53 -0.09
C HIS A 209 7.15 5.01 0.17
N PHE A 210 8.41 5.38 0.45
CA PHE A 210 8.80 6.79 0.52
C PHE A 210 8.58 7.50 -0.82
N ASN A 211 9.09 6.93 -1.91
CA ASN A 211 8.94 7.51 -3.24
C ASN A 211 7.49 7.56 -3.70
N LYS A 212 6.70 6.51 -3.44
CA LYS A 212 5.26 6.44 -3.75
C LYS A 212 4.49 7.55 -3.04
N ASN A 213 4.64 7.66 -1.71
CA ASN A 213 3.87 8.64 -0.93
C ASN A 213 4.34 10.08 -1.20
N GLY A 214 5.65 10.28 -1.38
CA GLY A 214 6.22 11.56 -1.81
C GLY A 214 5.73 12.01 -3.18
N TYR A 215 5.64 11.09 -4.14
CA TYR A 215 5.17 11.37 -5.50
C TYR A 215 3.67 11.73 -5.53
N LEU A 216 2.85 11.03 -4.75
CA LEU A 216 1.41 11.23 -4.73
C LEU A 216 1.00 12.48 -3.95
N ASP A 217 1.71 12.77 -2.86
CA ASP A 217 1.45 13.88 -1.94
C ASP A 217 -0.04 14.11 -1.67
N LYS A 218 -0.75 13.05 -1.25
CA LYS A 218 -2.22 13.03 -1.16
C LYS A 218 -2.76 14.16 -0.29
N LYS A 219 -2.08 14.50 0.82
CA LYS A 219 -2.48 15.57 1.75
C LYS A 219 -2.50 16.96 1.11
N ALA A 220 -1.69 17.19 0.06
CA ALA A 220 -1.68 18.46 -0.64
C ALA A 220 -2.85 18.63 -1.61
N GLU A 221 -3.61 17.56 -1.90
CA GLU A 221 -4.71 17.53 -2.88
C GLU A 221 -4.33 18.22 -4.21
N ARG A 222 -3.07 18.03 -4.63
CA ARG A 222 -2.50 18.73 -5.78
C ARG A 222 -3.18 18.35 -7.10
N PHE A 223 -3.81 17.19 -7.13
CA PHE A 223 -4.35 16.58 -8.33
C PHE A 223 -5.80 16.20 -8.11
N GLU A 224 -6.61 16.37 -9.16
CA GLU A 224 -7.95 15.79 -9.21
C GLU A 224 -7.87 14.26 -9.08
N LYS A 225 -8.95 13.66 -8.55
CA LYS A 225 -9.04 12.22 -8.28
C LYS A 225 -8.57 11.35 -9.47
N LYS A 226 -9.02 11.65 -10.69
CA LYS A 226 -8.64 10.88 -11.89
C LYS A 226 -7.12 10.88 -12.13
N LYS A 227 -6.47 12.02 -11.93
CA LYS A 227 -5.01 12.15 -12.07
C LYS A 227 -4.30 11.46 -10.90
N GLN A 228 -4.81 11.61 -9.68
CA GLN A 228 -4.27 10.91 -8.50
C GLN A 228 -4.35 9.38 -8.64
N ASP A 229 -5.46 8.85 -9.15
CA ASP A 229 -5.64 7.41 -9.43
C ASP A 229 -4.64 6.94 -10.49
N PHE A 230 -4.43 7.73 -11.56
CA PHE A 230 -3.43 7.42 -12.57
C PHE A 230 -2.00 7.46 -12.02
N LEU A 231 -1.64 8.45 -11.20
CA LEU A 231 -0.32 8.52 -10.58
C LEU A 231 -0.09 7.37 -9.60
N SER A 232 -1.14 6.95 -8.88
CA SER A 232 -1.09 5.80 -7.97
C SER A 232 -0.82 4.51 -8.75
N LEU A 233 -1.47 4.34 -9.90
CA LEU A 233 -1.21 3.24 -10.82
C LEU A 233 0.21 3.33 -11.41
N LYS A 234 0.69 4.52 -11.79
CA LYS A 234 2.04 4.70 -12.30
C LYS A 234 3.11 4.34 -11.27
N ALA A 235 2.87 4.65 -9.99
CA ALA A 235 3.78 4.29 -8.91
C ALA A 235 3.92 2.77 -8.73
N THR A 236 2.92 1.95 -9.11
CA THR A 236 3.07 0.48 -9.01
C THR A 236 4.16 -0.08 -9.93
N LEU A 237 4.60 0.67 -10.95
CA LEU A 237 5.72 0.28 -11.82
C LEU A 237 7.08 0.33 -11.11
N MET A 238 7.16 1.04 -9.99
CA MET A 238 8.37 1.16 -9.18
C MET A 238 8.40 0.13 -8.04
N GLU A 239 7.40 -0.75 -7.95
CA GLU A 239 7.37 -1.78 -6.90
C GLU A 239 8.56 -2.74 -7.05
N PRO A 240 9.29 -3.04 -5.95
CA PRO A 240 10.36 -4.01 -6.01
C PRO A 240 9.79 -5.41 -6.29
N PRO A 241 10.50 -6.28 -7.04
CA PRO A 241 9.99 -7.60 -7.43
C PRO A 241 9.50 -8.46 -6.25
N ILE A 242 10.18 -8.39 -5.11
CA ILE A 242 9.79 -9.11 -3.88
C ILE A 242 8.40 -8.67 -3.38
N LEU A 243 8.08 -7.37 -3.48
CA LEU A 243 6.78 -6.84 -3.08
C LEU A 243 5.70 -7.29 -4.07
N ILE A 244 5.97 -7.22 -5.38
CA ILE A 244 5.06 -7.69 -6.43
C ILE A 244 4.74 -9.18 -6.21
N ARG A 245 5.77 -10.00 -5.96
CA ARG A 245 5.61 -11.43 -5.66
C ARG A 245 4.76 -11.66 -4.41
N ALA A 246 5.06 -10.98 -3.30
CA ALA A 246 4.30 -11.09 -2.05
C ALA A 246 2.83 -10.76 -2.23
N LYS A 247 2.59 -9.70 -2.99
CA LYS A 247 1.28 -9.26 -3.41
C LYS A 247 0.56 -10.37 -4.18
N ILE A 248 1.13 -10.88 -5.27
CA ILE A 248 0.54 -11.95 -6.10
C ILE A 248 0.14 -13.17 -5.26
N LEU A 249 1.01 -13.61 -4.36
CA LEU A 249 0.80 -14.81 -3.54
C LEU A 249 -0.21 -14.62 -2.40
N SER A 250 -0.50 -13.37 -2.02
CA SER A 250 -1.43 -13.06 -0.92
C SER A 250 -2.84 -12.71 -1.41
N ASP A 251 -3.14 -12.92 -2.70
CA ASP A 251 -4.45 -12.69 -3.30
C ASP A 251 -5.03 -11.28 -3.08
N GLN A 252 -4.15 -10.29 -2.85
CA GLN A 252 -4.53 -8.89 -3.01
C GLN A 252 -4.95 -8.65 -4.46
N LYS A 253 -5.79 -7.63 -4.73
CA LYS A 253 -6.17 -7.28 -6.11
C LYS A 253 -4.91 -6.94 -6.91
N HIS A 254 -4.48 -7.86 -7.77
CA HIS A 254 -3.47 -7.60 -8.81
C HIS A 254 -4.14 -7.43 -10.15
N ALA A 255 -3.43 -6.79 -11.08
CA ALA A 255 -3.87 -6.69 -12.46
C ALA A 255 -4.17 -8.10 -13.00
N ASN A 256 -5.23 -8.22 -13.82
CA ASN A 256 -5.58 -9.48 -14.49
C ASN A 256 -4.55 -9.78 -15.58
N ASN A 257 -3.40 -10.29 -15.13
CA ASN A 257 -2.19 -10.48 -15.89
C ASN A 257 -1.78 -11.95 -15.80
N LYS A 258 -1.50 -12.57 -16.96
CA LYS A 258 -1.25 -14.01 -17.02
C LYS A 258 0.08 -14.38 -16.36
N TYR A 259 1.10 -13.52 -16.41
CA TYR A 259 2.37 -13.77 -15.71
C TYR A 259 2.14 -13.90 -14.20
N ALA A 260 1.33 -12.99 -13.62
CA ALA A 260 0.96 -13.06 -12.21
C ALA A 260 0.19 -14.34 -11.88
N SER A 261 -0.68 -14.80 -12.78
CA SER A 261 -1.40 -16.07 -12.58
C SER A 261 -0.49 -17.31 -12.60
N VAL A 262 0.65 -17.26 -13.28
CA VAL A 262 1.66 -18.34 -13.23
C VAL A 262 2.40 -18.27 -11.89
N VAL A 263 2.87 -17.09 -11.49
CA VAL A 263 3.57 -16.86 -10.20
C VAL A 263 2.69 -17.24 -9.00
N LYS A 264 1.37 -17.04 -9.09
CA LYS A 264 0.42 -17.45 -8.05
C LYS A 264 0.53 -18.94 -7.68
N PHE A 265 0.89 -19.79 -8.64
CA PHE A 265 1.07 -21.23 -8.45
C PHE A 265 2.54 -21.63 -8.41
N GLU A 266 3.45 -20.74 -8.00
CA GLU A 266 4.90 -20.97 -8.09
C GLU A 266 5.36 -22.27 -7.38
N LYS A 267 4.73 -22.63 -6.26
CA LYS A 267 5.07 -23.83 -5.50
C LYS A 267 4.53 -25.07 -6.19
N GLU A 268 3.28 -25.04 -6.63
CA GLU A 268 2.65 -26.15 -7.33
C GLU A 268 3.26 -26.39 -8.71
N LEU A 269 3.87 -25.38 -9.33
CA LEU A 269 4.56 -25.50 -10.61
C LEU A 269 6.05 -25.81 -10.47
N ASP A 270 6.56 -25.90 -9.24
CA ASP A 270 7.98 -26.10 -8.96
C ASP A 270 8.86 -25.09 -9.74
N LEU A 271 8.45 -23.82 -9.74
CA LEU A 271 9.15 -22.79 -10.51
C LEU A 271 10.52 -22.52 -9.89
N THR A 272 11.54 -22.47 -10.73
CA THR A 272 12.88 -22.04 -10.33
C THR A 272 12.88 -20.52 -10.04
N LYS A 273 13.84 -20.07 -9.22
CA LYS A 273 14.03 -18.64 -8.95
C LYS A 273 14.15 -17.82 -10.25
N ASN A 274 14.94 -18.30 -11.22
CA ASN A 274 15.12 -17.61 -12.50
C ASN A 274 13.80 -17.47 -13.30
N GLN A 275 12.94 -18.50 -13.26
CA GLN A 275 11.62 -18.44 -13.89
C GLN A 275 10.73 -17.40 -13.21
N ILE A 276 10.71 -17.37 -11.87
CA ILE A 276 9.94 -16.40 -11.09
C ILE A 276 10.42 -14.97 -11.41
N ASP A 277 11.73 -14.73 -11.34
CA ASP A 277 12.32 -13.41 -11.61
C ASP A 277 12.00 -12.96 -13.05
N THR A 278 12.07 -13.87 -14.03
CA THR A 278 11.73 -13.57 -15.43
C THR A 278 10.24 -13.29 -15.63
N LEU A 279 9.35 -14.04 -14.96
CA LEU A 279 7.90 -13.80 -15.00
C LEU A 279 7.55 -12.44 -14.39
N LEU A 280 8.15 -12.08 -13.26
CA LEU A 280 7.94 -10.78 -12.61
C LEU A 280 8.47 -9.63 -13.47
N ALA A 281 9.63 -9.79 -14.13
CA ALA A 281 10.15 -8.80 -15.06
C ALA A 281 9.23 -8.60 -16.27
N LYS A 282 8.68 -9.69 -16.83
CA LYS A 282 7.70 -9.63 -17.94
C LYS A 282 6.37 -9.03 -17.50
N TYR A 283 5.93 -9.30 -16.27
CA TYR A 283 4.78 -8.64 -15.66
C TYR A 283 4.97 -7.11 -15.64
N VAL A 284 6.07 -6.62 -15.08
CA VAL A 284 6.35 -5.17 -14.99
C VAL A 284 6.44 -4.53 -16.38
N ALA A 285 7.10 -5.19 -17.33
CA ALA A 285 7.20 -4.69 -18.71
C ALA A 285 5.83 -4.60 -19.39
N PHE A 286 4.94 -5.56 -19.16
CA PHE A 286 3.58 -5.56 -19.70
C PHE A 286 2.73 -4.44 -19.10
N GLU A 287 2.73 -4.29 -17.77
CA GLU A 287 2.01 -3.20 -17.09
C GLU A 287 2.53 -1.82 -17.51
N LYS A 288 3.84 -1.69 -17.76
CA LYS A 288 4.44 -0.46 -18.27
C LYS A 288 3.83 -0.04 -19.60
N ILE A 289 3.66 -0.97 -20.54
CA ILE A 289 3.04 -0.67 -21.85
C ILE A 289 1.59 -0.22 -21.67
N ILE A 290 0.82 -0.88 -20.80
CA ILE A 290 -0.57 -0.49 -20.49
C ILE A 290 -0.62 0.95 -19.94
N ILE A 291 0.24 1.25 -18.97
CA ILE A 291 0.28 2.58 -18.33
C ILE A 291 0.74 3.65 -19.30
N GLU A 292 1.74 3.39 -20.14
CA GLU A 292 2.19 4.32 -21.19
C GLU A 292 1.08 4.62 -22.21
N ASN A 293 0.34 3.59 -22.65
CA ASN A 293 -0.80 3.77 -23.55
C ASN A 293 -1.91 4.60 -22.90
N LYS A 294 -2.22 4.35 -21.62
CA LYS A 294 -3.18 5.14 -20.85
C LYS A 294 -2.71 6.58 -20.65
N GLU A 295 -1.40 6.80 -20.43
CA GLU A 295 -0.82 8.14 -20.30
C GLU A 295 -0.99 8.95 -21.59
N ASN A 296 -0.74 8.31 -22.73
CA ASN A 296 -0.89 8.93 -24.04
C ASN A 296 -2.34 9.32 -24.33
N ASP A 297 -3.28 8.41 -24.04
CA ASP A 297 -4.72 8.67 -24.15
C ASP A 297 -5.16 9.86 -23.28
N LEU A 298 -4.73 9.90 -22.02
CA LEU A 298 -5.03 11.01 -21.11
C LEU A 298 -4.45 12.36 -21.55
N LYS A 299 -3.35 12.34 -22.31
CA LYS A 299 -2.72 13.54 -22.88
C LYS A 299 -3.32 13.96 -24.23
N GLY A 300 -4.30 13.21 -24.76
CA GLY A 300 -4.82 13.42 -26.10
C GLY A 300 -3.78 13.20 -27.20
N SER A 301 -2.78 12.35 -26.95
CA SER A 301 -1.73 12.07 -27.93
C SER A 301 -2.31 11.34 -29.13
N LEU A 302 -1.96 11.80 -30.33
CA LEU A 302 -2.30 11.13 -31.60
C LEU A 302 -1.41 9.92 -31.90
N THR A 303 -0.48 9.59 -31.00
CA THR A 303 0.40 8.43 -31.18
C THR A 303 -0.42 7.14 -31.02
N PRO A 304 -0.36 6.20 -31.98
CA PRO A 304 -1.08 4.94 -31.85
C PRO A 304 -0.62 4.17 -30.60
N PRO A 305 -1.53 3.47 -29.89
CA PRO A 305 -1.17 2.65 -28.74
C PRO A 305 -0.10 1.63 -29.11
N LYS A 306 0.91 1.48 -28.25
CA LYS A 306 1.91 0.44 -28.39
C LYS A 306 1.22 -0.93 -28.27
N PRO A 307 1.49 -1.87 -29.19
CA PRO A 307 0.86 -3.20 -29.14
C PRO A 307 1.30 -3.95 -27.89
N LEU A 308 0.37 -4.65 -27.26
CA LEU A 308 0.68 -5.53 -26.14
C LEU A 308 1.29 -6.84 -26.65
N PRO A 309 2.41 -7.32 -26.09
CA PRO A 309 2.98 -8.59 -26.47
C PRO A 309 2.08 -9.75 -26.02
N SER A 310 2.14 -10.86 -26.76
CA SER A 310 1.42 -12.09 -26.39
C SER A 310 1.98 -12.66 -25.08
N GLU A 311 1.19 -12.55 -24.00
CA GLU A 311 1.56 -13.11 -22.70
C GLU A 311 1.73 -14.64 -22.78
N PHE A 312 0.88 -15.31 -23.54
CA PHE A 312 0.86 -16.78 -23.66
C PHE A 312 2.15 -17.30 -24.31
N ASP A 313 2.58 -16.68 -25.42
CA ASP A 313 3.81 -17.06 -26.13
C ASP A 313 5.08 -16.73 -25.35
N ASN A 314 5.03 -15.71 -24.51
CA ASN A 314 6.15 -15.39 -23.63
C ASN A 314 6.24 -16.37 -22.47
N ILE A 315 5.10 -16.75 -21.86
CA ILE A 315 5.06 -17.72 -20.76
C ILE A 315 5.62 -19.07 -21.24
N THR A 316 5.24 -19.57 -22.42
CA THR A 316 5.74 -20.86 -22.94
C THR A 316 7.24 -20.88 -23.22
N LYS A 317 7.89 -19.72 -23.32
CA LYS A 317 9.36 -19.61 -23.45
C LYS A 317 10.08 -19.58 -22.09
N ILE A 318 9.35 -19.36 -21.00
CA ILE A 318 9.91 -19.23 -19.64
C ILE A 318 9.72 -20.52 -18.86
N ILE A 319 8.55 -21.14 -18.97
CA ILE A 319 8.21 -22.38 -18.25
C ILE A 319 8.18 -23.58 -19.19
N THR A 320 8.38 -24.79 -18.64
CA THR A 320 8.37 -26.01 -19.46
C THR A 320 6.96 -26.34 -19.96
N PRO A 321 6.81 -27.17 -21.02
CA PRO A 321 5.50 -27.64 -21.48
C PRO A 321 4.68 -28.35 -20.39
N GLU A 322 5.34 -29.10 -19.49
CA GLU A 322 4.69 -29.77 -18.36
C GLU A 322 4.17 -28.75 -17.35
N GLN A 323 5.01 -27.77 -16.96
CA GLN A 323 4.62 -26.67 -16.08
C GLN A 323 3.47 -25.86 -16.66
N PHE A 324 3.49 -25.59 -17.96
CA PHE A 324 2.43 -24.88 -18.66
C PHE A 324 1.09 -25.62 -18.63
N THR A 325 1.12 -26.94 -18.85
CA THR A 325 -0.09 -27.79 -18.77
C THR A 325 -0.62 -27.87 -17.34
N LYS A 326 0.27 -27.99 -16.35
CA LYS A 326 -0.06 -27.96 -14.92
C LYS A 326 -0.68 -26.61 -14.52
N TRP A 327 -0.13 -25.50 -15.01
CA TRP A 327 -0.67 -24.15 -14.79
C TRP A 327 -2.08 -23.99 -15.32
N LEU A 328 -2.33 -24.36 -16.58
CA LEU A 328 -3.68 -24.28 -17.17
C LEU A 328 -4.69 -25.15 -16.40
N THR A 329 -4.23 -26.29 -15.87
CA THR A 329 -5.04 -27.17 -15.02
C THR A 329 -5.40 -26.49 -13.70
N LEU A 330 -4.40 -25.96 -12.97
CA LEU A 330 -4.60 -25.29 -11.68
C LEU A 330 -5.50 -24.07 -11.81
N LYS A 331 -5.23 -23.23 -12.83
CA LYS A 331 -6.00 -22.02 -13.11
C LYS A 331 -7.48 -22.29 -13.38
N ASN A 332 -7.79 -23.33 -14.15
CA ASN A 332 -9.16 -23.62 -14.59
C ASN A 332 -9.92 -24.59 -13.68
N LYS A 333 -9.27 -25.19 -12.67
CA LYS A 333 -9.87 -26.22 -11.79
C LYS A 333 -11.16 -25.77 -11.12
N ASN A 334 -11.15 -24.59 -10.48
CA ASN A 334 -12.33 -24.12 -9.72
C ASN A 334 -13.50 -23.76 -10.65
N GLU A 335 -13.22 -23.16 -11.81
CA GLU A 335 -14.25 -22.86 -12.80
C GLU A 335 -14.82 -24.15 -13.42
N ALA A 336 -13.98 -25.17 -13.64
CA ALA A 336 -14.43 -26.49 -14.10
C ALA A 336 -15.38 -27.15 -13.10
N ILE A 337 -15.06 -27.11 -11.80
CA ILE A 337 -15.93 -27.62 -10.73
C ILE A 337 -17.25 -26.84 -10.68
N LYS A 338 -17.19 -25.51 -10.79
CA LYS A 338 -18.39 -24.66 -10.85
C LYS A 338 -19.28 -25.02 -12.04
N LYS A 339 -18.70 -25.20 -13.22
CA LYS A 339 -19.44 -25.64 -14.42
C LYS A 339 -20.00 -27.05 -14.27
N ALA A 340 -19.27 -27.96 -13.65
CA ALA A 340 -19.77 -29.30 -13.35
C ALA A 340 -20.98 -29.27 -12.41
N ASN A 341 -20.94 -28.44 -11.36
CA ASN A 341 -22.09 -28.24 -10.46
C ASN A 341 -23.29 -27.64 -11.21
N GLN A 342 -23.07 -26.64 -12.07
CA GLN A 342 -24.13 -26.06 -12.91
C GLN A 342 -24.74 -27.10 -13.85
N SER A 343 -23.90 -27.94 -14.46
CA SER A 343 -24.36 -29.07 -15.26
C SER A 343 -25.17 -30.07 -14.45
N TRP A 344 -24.70 -30.44 -13.25
CA TRP A 344 -25.40 -31.36 -12.37
C TRP A 344 -26.78 -30.83 -11.97
N SER A 345 -26.89 -29.58 -11.54
CA SER A 345 -28.19 -28.97 -11.22
C SER A 345 -29.13 -28.94 -12.42
N ALA A 346 -28.61 -28.69 -13.63
CA ALA A 346 -29.41 -28.76 -14.85
C ALA A 346 -29.87 -30.19 -15.16
N LEU A 347 -29.02 -31.20 -14.93
CA LEU A 347 -29.40 -32.61 -15.07
C LEU A 347 -30.49 -33.02 -14.07
N GLU A 348 -30.38 -32.58 -12.81
CA GLU A 348 -31.39 -32.81 -11.77
C GLU A 348 -32.74 -32.22 -12.17
N SER A 349 -32.76 -30.98 -12.67
CA SER A 349 -34.00 -30.31 -13.09
C SER A 349 -34.72 -31.02 -14.24
N GLU A 350 -33.98 -31.75 -15.08
CA GLU A 350 -34.52 -32.52 -16.19
C GLU A 350 -34.77 -34.00 -15.82
N GLY A 351 -34.55 -34.38 -14.56
CA GLY A 351 -34.74 -35.75 -14.08
C GLY A 351 -33.72 -36.77 -14.62
N LEU A 352 -32.62 -36.31 -15.22
CA LEU A 352 -31.57 -37.17 -15.81
C LEU A 352 -30.66 -37.83 -14.77
N THR A 353 -30.77 -37.45 -13.49
CA THR A 353 -29.92 -37.94 -12.39
C THR A 353 -30.56 -39.04 -11.53
N LYS A 354 -31.81 -39.45 -11.79
CA LYS A 354 -32.59 -40.35 -10.91
C LYS A 354 -31.88 -41.68 -10.58
N ASN A 355 -31.06 -42.19 -11.50
CA ASN A 355 -30.28 -43.42 -11.32
C ASN A 355 -28.77 -43.20 -11.42
N ALA A 356 -28.31 -41.95 -11.32
CA ALA A 356 -26.90 -41.60 -11.49
C ALA A 356 -26.18 -41.55 -10.14
N ASP A 357 -25.02 -42.19 -10.07
CA ASP A 357 -24.12 -42.03 -8.94
C ASP A 357 -23.40 -40.68 -9.02
N LYS A 358 -23.78 -39.75 -8.15
CA LYS A 358 -23.20 -38.42 -8.04
C LYS A 358 -21.70 -38.46 -7.75
N GLN A 359 -21.23 -39.39 -6.92
CA GLN A 359 -19.81 -39.49 -6.56
C GLN A 359 -18.95 -39.89 -7.75
N LYS A 360 -19.49 -40.73 -8.64
CA LYS A 360 -18.82 -41.14 -9.88
C LYS A 360 -18.92 -40.10 -10.99
N LEU A 361 -20.08 -39.48 -11.16
CA LEU A 361 -20.35 -38.60 -12.30
C LEU A 361 -19.75 -37.19 -12.11
N MET A 362 -19.75 -36.64 -10.89
CA MET A 362 -19.22 -35.29 -10.66
C MET A 362 -17.75 -35.12 -11.07
N PRO A 363 -16.82 -36.05 -10.74
CA PRO A 363 -15.45 -36.01 -11.25
C PRO A 363 -15.34 -36.09 -12.77
N GLU A 364 -16.20 -36.88 -13.42
CA GLU A 364 -16.23 -37.00 -14.89
C GLU A 364 -16.65 -35.66 -15.53
N LEU A 365 -17.73 -35.05 -15.03
CA LEU A 365 -18.21 -33.75 -15.49
C LEU A 365 -17.14 -32.66 -15.28
N ALA A 366 -16.51 -32.64 -14.11
CA ALA A 366 -15.43 -31.69 -13.82
C ALA A 366 -14.22 -31.89 -14.74
N THR A 367 -13.85 -33.14 -15.02
CA THR A 367 -12.74 -33.46 -15.93
C THR A 367 -13.04 -33.04 -17.36
N TYR A 368 -14.26 -33.27 -17.84
CA TYR A 368 -14.70 -32.82 -19.16
C TYR A 368 -14.63 -31.29 -19.28
N HIS A 369 -15.25 -30.57 -18.33
CA HIS A 369 -15.26 -29.11 -18.33
C HIS A 369 -13.86 -28.51 -18.22
N LEU A 370 -12.98 -29.14 -17.43
CA LEU A 370 -11.58 -28.73 -17.34
C LEU A 370 -10.86 -28.85 -18.69
N LYS A 371 -10.97 -30.00 -19.36
CA LYS A 371 -10.37 -30.20 -20.69
C LYS A 371 -10.91 -29.19 -21.71
N LEU A 372 -12.22 -28.92 -21.66
CA LEU A 372 -12.87 -27.98 -22.57
C LEU A 372 -12.38 -26.54 -22.33
N LEU A 373 -12.31 -26.10 -21.06
CA LEU A 373 -11.78 -24.79 -20.70
C LEU A 373 -10.34 -24.60 -21.17
N ILE A 374 -9.48 -25.60 -20.95
CA ILE A 374 -8.08 -25.57 -21.41
C ILE A 374 -8.01 -25.46 -22.94
N ALA A 375 -8.80 -26.26 -23.67
CA ALA A 375 -8.82 -26.22 -25.13
C ALA A 375 -9.29 -24.87 -25.67
N LEU A 376 -10.39 -24.34 -25.12
CA LEU A 376 -10.93 -23.03 -25.47
C LEU A 376 -9.93 -21.91 -25.18
N GLU A 377 -9.22 -21.98 -24.05
CA GLU A 377 -8.21 -21.00 -23.69
C GLU A 377 -7.02 -21.02 -24.67
N LYS A 378 -6.48 -22.20 -25.02
CA LYS A 378 -5.43 -22.34 -26.03
C LYS A 378 -5.89 -21.77 -27.38
N ASN A 379 -7.09 -22.12 -27.84
CA ASN A 379 -7.65 -21.62 -29.09
C ASN A 379 -7.86 -20.10 -29.10
N LYS A 380 -8.33 -19.53 -27.99
CA LYS A 380 -8.49 -18.07 -27.86
C LYS A 380 -7.18 -17.31 -28.02
N ASN A 381 -6.08 -17.85 -27.48
CA ASN A 381 -4.78 -17.16 -27.47
C ASN A 381 -3.98 -17.42 -28.76
N TRP A 382 -3.93 -18.65 -29.29
CA TRP A 382 -3.12 -18.98 -30.48
C TRP A 382 -3.89 -18.96 -31.79
N LYS A 383 -5.19 -19.30 -31.78
CA LYS A 383 -6.07 -19.32 -32.96
C LYS A 383 -5.55 -20.15 -34.13
N THR A 384 -4.78 -21.21 -33.86
CA THR A 384 -4.26 -22.10 -34.90
C THR A 384 -5.23 -23.24 -35.20
N SER A 385 -5.03 -23.91 -36.34
CA SER A 385 -5.83 -25.08 -36.72
C SER A 385 -5.72 -26.20 -35.68
N GLU A 386 -4.53 -26.45 -35.13
CA GLU A 386 -4.31 -27.45 -34.08
C GLU A 386 -5.16 -27.16 -32.83
N THR A 387 -5.22 -25.89 -32.40
CA THR A 387 -6.03 -25.53 -31.24
C THR A 387 -7.55 -25.60 -31.50
N ARG A 388 -7.99 -25.39 -32.74
CA ARG A 388 -9.40 -25.60 -33.13
C ARG A 388 -9.76 -27.09 -33.13
N PHE A 389 -8.87 -27.95 -33.64
CA PHE A 389 -9.07 -29.40 -33.58
C PHE A 389 -9.10 -29.90 -32.13
N LEU A 390 -8.23 -29.39 -31.26
CA LEU A 390 -8.26 -29.74 -29.84
C LEU A 390 -9.61 -29.44 -29.17
N VAL A 391 -10.24 -28.30 -29.47
CA VAL A 391 -11.59 -27.99 -28.96
C VAL A 391 -12.60 -29.01 -29.44
N ARG A 392 -12.62 -29.29 -30.75
CA ARG A 392 -13.53 -30.26 -31.36
C ARG A 392 -13.35 -31.66 -30.78
N ASP A 393 -12.12 -32.11 -30.60
CA ASP A 393 -11.81 -33.43 -30.04
C ASP A 393 -12.32 -33.59 -28.60
N VAL A 394 -12.25 -32.51 -27.82
CA VAL A 394 -12.83 -32.51 -26.47
C VAL A 394 -14.35 -32.50 -26.53
N GLU A 395 -14.96 -31.69 -27.41
CA GLU A 395 -16.41 -31.64 -27.60
C GLU A 395 -17.00 -32.99 -28.05
N GLN A 396 -16.28 -33.75 -28.87
CA GLN A 396 -16.68 -35.11 -29.28
C GLN A 396 -16.65 -36.13 -28.13
N LYS A 397 -15.83 -35.88 -27.10
CA LYS A 397 -15.74 -36.71 -25.89
C LYS A 397 -16.62 -36.19 -24.76
N LYS A 398 -17.67 -35.43 -25.08
CA LYS A 398 -18.66 -34.95 -24.12
C LYS A 398 -19.37 -36.15 -23.45
N PRO A 399 -19.51 -36.17 -22.11
CA PRO A 399 -20.27 -37.20 -21.41
C PRO A 399 -21.70 -37.33 -21.96
N GLU A 400 -22.15 -38.56 -22.20
CA GLU A 400 -23.44 -38.86 -22.85
C GLU A 400 -24.62 -38.19 -22.14
N ILE A 401 -24.60 -38.14 -20.81
CA ILE A 401 -25.64 -37.48 -20.01
C ILE A 401 -25.74 -35.97 -20.31
N LEU A 402 -24.63 -35.31 -20.67
CA LEU A 402 -24.65 -33.92 -21.13
C LEU A 402 -25.14 -33.80 -22.57
N VAL A 403 -24.90 -34.81 -23.42
CA VAL A 403 -25.48 -34.87 -24.78
C VAL A 403 -27.00 -34.98 -24.71
N GLN A 404 -27.53 -35.83 -23.81
CA GLN A 404 -28.97 -35.94 -23.55
C GLN A 404 -29.55 -34.62 -23.04
N LEU A 405 -28.87 -33.95 -22.11
CA LEU A 405 -29.28 -32.63 -21.63
C LEU A 405 -29.33 -31.59 -22.77
N ASP A 406 -28.33 -31.57 -23.65
CA ASP A 406 -28.30 -30.67 -24.80
C ASP A 406 -29.45 -30.98 -25.77
N ALA A 407 -29.81 -32.24 -25.98
CA ALA A 407 -30.94 -32.64 -26.81
C ALA A 407 -32.29 -32.16 -26.23
N ILE A 408 -32.51 -32.31 -24.92
CA ILE A 408 -33.71 -31.81 -24.23
C ILE A 408 -33.78 -30.29 -24.33
N LYS A 409 -32.68 -29.58 -24.09
CA LYS A 409 -32.65 -28.12 -24.21
C LYS A 409 -32.98 -27.66 -25.63
N ARG A 410 -32.46 -28.34 -26.65
CA ARG A 410 -32.76 -28.04 -28.07
C ARG A 410 -34.22 -28.30 -28.42
N SER A 411 -34.82 -29.38 -27.92
CA SER A 411 -36.24 -29.67 -28.19
C SER A 411 -37.17 -28.66 -27.50
N LYS A 412 -36.88 -28.29 -26.24
CA LYS A 412 -37.60 -27.23 -25.53
C LYS A 412 -37.55 -25.90 -26.28
N ALA A 413 -36.34 -25.45 -26.67
CA ALA A 413 -36.16 -24.21 -27.42
C ALA A 413 -36.89 -24.22 -28.77
N LYS A 414 -36.87 -25.34 -29.51
CA LYS A 414 -37.65 -25.49 -30.74
C LYS A 414 -39.16 -25.38 -30.48
N SER A 415 -39.67 -26.01 -29.42
CA SER A 415 -41.08 -25.96 -29.06
C SER A 415 -41.52 -24.55 -28.62
N GLU A 416 -40.65 -23.82 -27.92
CA GLU A 416 -40.91 -22.47 -27.43
C GLU A 416 -40.89 -21.47 -28.59
N ASN A 417 -39.92 -21.59 -29.50
CA ASN A 417 -39.90 -20.81 -30.73
C ASN A 417 -41.12 -21.10 -31.62
N ALA A 418 -41.57 -22.35 -31.70
CA ALA A 418 -42.79 -22.71 -32.43
C ALA A 418 -44.05 -22.12 -31.77
N LYS A 419 -44.15 -22.16 -30.43
CA LYS A 419 -45.24 -21.51 -29.69
C LYS A 419 -45.26 -20.00 -29.89
N ASN A 420 -44.10 -19.34 -29.82
CA ASN A 420 -43.99 -17.90 -30.03
C ASN A 420 -44.29 -17.48 -31.48
N ALA A 421 -43.94 -18.32 -32.46
CA ALA A 421 -44.28 -18.10 -33.86
C ALA A 421 -45.78 -18.29 -34.17
N LEU A 422 -46.50 -19.07 -33.34
CA LEU A 422 -47.94 -19.32 -33.44
C LEU A 422 -48.79 -18.42 -32.52
N ALA A 423 -48.16 -17.54 -31.72
CA ALA A 423 -48.82 -16.62 -30.80
C ALA A 423 -49.05 -15.21 -31.41
N TRP A 424 -48.89 -15.07 -32.73
CA TRP A 424 -49.39 -13.96 -33.55
C TRP A 424 -50.77 -14.32 -34.09
#